data_AF-A0A3P3TYK8-F1
#
_entry.id   AF-A0A3P3TYK8-F1
#
_cell.length_a   1.000
_cell.length_b   1.000
_cell.length_c   1.000
_cell.angle_alpha   90.00
_cell.angle_beta   90.00
_cell.angle_gamma   90.00
#
_symmetry.space_group_name_H-M   'P 1'
#
loop_
_entity.id
_entity.type
_entity.pdbx_description
1 polymer ?
#
loop_
_entity_poly.entity_id
_entity_poly.type
_entity_poly.pdbx_seq_one_letter_code
_entity_poly.pdbx_strand_id
1 'polypeptide(L)' 'MEREPYKVEVSKLLIDATEWEIQEYLNKMFLEGWRLHSVTPMQVNGTVRNIVFIFEKGATII' A
#
# COMPACT_ATOMS: atom_id res chain seq x y z
N MET A 1 -11.23 12.56 18.77
CA MET A 1 -10.68 11.30 18.25
C MET A 1 -10.07 11.62 16.90
N GLU A 2 -8.74 11.69 16.85
CA GLU A 2 -7.99 11.92 15.63
C GLU A 2 -8.21 10.71 14.71
N ARG A 3 -8.71 10.93 13.49
CA ARG A 3 -8.76 9.87 12.48
C ARG A 3 -7.31 9.63 12.07
N GLU A 4 -6.78 8.43 12.26
CA GLU A 4 -5.52 8.04 11.64
C GLU A 4 -5.66 8.24 10.11
N PRO A 5 -5.02 9.26 9.52
CA PRO A 5 -5.32 9.66 8.15
C PRO A 5 -4.71 8.71 7.11
N TYR A 6 -3.73 7.90 7.55
CA TYR A 6 -2.94 7.04 6.70
C TYR A 6 -2.84 5.63 7.27
N LYS A 7 -2.87 4.65 6.37
CA LYS A 7 -2.50 3.26 6.62
C LYS A 7 -1.23 2.96 5.83
N VAL A 8 -0.17 2.59 6.52
CA VAL A 8 1.12 2.24 5.89
C VAL A 8 1.23 0.72 5.88
N GLU A 9 1.18 0.13 4.69
CA GLU A 9 1.45 -1.29 4.54
C GLU A 9 2.82 -1.52 3.92
N VAL A 10 3.70 -2.11 4.72
CA VAL A 10 4.98 -2.61 4.26
C VAL A 10 4.73 -3.97 3.63
N SER A 11 4.67 -4.01 2.30
CA SER A 11 4.66 -5.28 1.61
C SER A 11 6.08 -5.85 1.62
N LYS A 12 6.35 -6.69 2.62
CA LYS A 12 7.52 -7.61 2.59
C LYS A 12 7.49 -8.58 1.42
N LEU A 13 6.35 -8.68 0.75
CA LEU A 13 6.07 -9.65 -0.31
C LEU A 13 6.65 -9.24 -1.67
N LEU A 14 7.09 -7.99 -1.88
CA LEU A 14 7.23 -7.47 -3.25
C LEU A 14 8.59 -7.54 -3.96
N ILE A 15 9.58 -8.23 -3.39
CA ILE A 15 10.65 -8.75 -4.27
C ILE A 15 10.12 -9.96 -5.07
N ASP A 16 9.19 -10.73 -4.50
CA ASP A 16 8.80 -12.04 -5.01
C ASP A 16 7.31 -12.14 -5.43
N ALA A 17 6.47 -11.16 -5.09
CA ALA A 17 5.06 -11.16 -5.45
C ALA A 17 4.85 -10.78 -6.92
N THR A 18 3.93 -11.48 -7.55
CA THR A 18 3.49 -11.29 -8.92
C THR A 18 2.65 -10.03 -9.08
N GLU A 19 2.55 -9.52 -10.32
CA GLU A 19 1.65 -8.41 -10.67
C GLU A 19 0.19 -8.67 -10.23
N TRP A 20 -0.24 -9.93 -10.30
CA TRP A 20 -1.57 -10.35 -9.88
C TRP A 20 -1.81 -10.14 -8.37
N GLU A 21 -0.86 -10.56 -7.53
CA GLU A 21 -0.97 -10.41 -6.07
C GLU A 21 -0.98 -8.95 -5.64
N ILE A 22 -0.22 -8.10 -6.35
CA ILE A 22 -0.28 -6.64 -6.16
C ILE A 22 -1.68 -6.13 -6.47
N GLN A 23 -2.23 -6.52 -7.62
CA GLN A 23 -3.52 -6.05 -8.07
C GLN A 23 -4.66 -6.49 -7.14
N GLU A 24 -4.65 -7.74 -6.68
CA GLU A 24 -5.61 -8.22 -5.68
C GLU A 24 -5.53 -7.41 -4.38
N TYR A 25 -4.33 -7.10 -3.91
CA TYR A 25 -4.13 -6.32 -2.69
C TYR A 25 -4.64 -4.87 -2.85
N LEU A 26 -4.34 -4.22 -3.98
CA LEU A 26 -4.84 -2.87 -4.27
C LEU A 26 -6.37 -2.85 -4.37
N ASN A 27 -6.97 -3.87 -5.00
CA ASN A 27 -8.42 -4.01 -5.09
C ASN A 27 -9.06 -4.18 -3.70
N LYS A 28 -8.46 -5.00 -2.84
CA LYS A 28 -8.92 -5.16 -1.45
C LYS A 28 -8.91 -3.83 -0.69
N MET A 29 -7.80 -3.09 -0.75
CA MET A 29 -7.70 -1.78 -0.10
C MET A 29 -8.73 -0.80 -0.65
N PHE A 30 -8.97 -0.80 -1.97
CA PHE A 30 -10.02 0.01 -2.59
C PHE A 30 -11.42 -0.29 -2.05
N LEU A 31 -11.77 -1.58 -1.91
CA LEU A 31 -13.05 -2.06 -1.37
C LEU A 31 -13.23 -1.69 0.11
N GLU A 32 -12.13 -1.63 0.87
CA GLU A 32 -12.11 -1.17 2.27
C GLU A 32 -12.19 0.37 2.40
N GLY A 33 -12.33 1.10 1.29
CA GLY A 33 -12.41 2.56 1.26
C GLY A 33 -11.06 3.26 1.42
N TRP A 34 -9.97 2.56 1.18
CA TRP A 34 -8.63 3.13 1.11
C TRP A 34 -8.29 3.52 -0.33
N ARG A 35 -7.40 4.50 -0.48
CA ARG A 35 -6.86 4.95 -1.76
C ARG A 35 -5.35 4.93 -1.68
N LEU A 36 -4.70 4.42 -2.73
CA LEU A 36 -3.25 4.42 -2.81
C LEU A 36 -2.79 5.87 -2.93
N HIS A 37 -2.03 6.33 -1.94
CA HIS A 37 -1.49 7.68 -1.86
C HIS A 37 -0.07 7.75 -2.41
N SER A 38 0.79 6.80 -2.02
CA SER A 38 2.19 6.77 -2.46
C SER A 38 2.76 5.35 -2.46
N VAL A 39 3.76 5.14 -3.32
CA VAL A 39 4.54 3.90 -3.44
C VAL A 39 6.00 4.27 -3.23
N THR A 40 6.63 3.74 -2.19
CA THR A 40 8.03 4.06 -1.88
C THR A 40 8.88 2.79 -1.82
N PRO A 41 9.97 2.69 -2.59
CA PRO A 41 10.91 1.59 -2.44
C PRO A 41 11.68 1.72 -1.12
N MET A 42 11.70 0.66 -0.33
CA MET A 42 12.54 0.57 0.87
C MET A 42 13.84 -0.16 0.54
N GLN A 43 14.95 0.55 0.71
CA GLN A 43 16.28 -0.01 0.51
C GLN A 43 16.87 -0.49 1.84
N VAL A 44 17.46 -1.69 1.84
CA VAL A 44 18.26 -2.20 2.95
C VAL A 44 19.64 -2.54 2.40
N ASN A 45 20.68 -1.89 2.93
CA ASN A 45 22.07 -2.03 2.47
C ASN A 45 22.26 -1.73 0.97
N GLY A 46 21.57 -0.72 0.44
CA GLY A 46 21.67 -0.31 -0.97
C GLY A 46 20.94 -1.19 -1.98
N THR A 47 20.21 -2.21 -1.52
CA THR A 47 19.34 -3.05 -2.36
C THR A 47 17.87 -2.75 -2.06
N VAL A 48 17.07 -2.50 -3.09
CA VAL A 48 15.61 -2.40 -2.95
C VAL A 48 15.09 -3.75 -2.45
N ARG A 49 14.49 -3.74 -1.27
CA ARG A 49 14.03 -4.97 -0.60
C ARG A 49 12.54 -5.04 -0.41
N ASN A 50 11.84 -3.90 -0.38
CA ASN A 50 10.41 -3.90 -0.19
C ASN A 50 9.81 -2.72 -0.95
N ILE A 51 8.52 -2.83 -1.26
CA ILE A 51 7.72 -1.71 -1.72
C ILE A 51 6.76 -1.38 -0.57
N VAL A 52 6.81 -0.13 -0.12
CA VAL A 52 5.90 0.40 0.89
C VAL A 52 4.76 1.09 0.17
N PHE A 53 3.54 0.65 0.43
CA PHE A 53 2.35 1.35 -0.01
C PHE A 53 1.80 2.19 1.14
N ILE A 54 1.58 3.46 0.85
CA ILE A 54 0.92 4.38 1.76
C ILE A 54 -0.48 4.57 1.21
N PHE A 55 -1.48 4.27 2.03
CA PHE A 55 -2.87 4.48 1.71
C PHE A 55 -3.45 5.60 2.55
N GLU A 56 -4.36 6.36 1.96
CA GLU A 56 -5.18 7.35 2.66
C GLU A 56 -6.64 6.93 2.65
N LYS A 57 -7.41 7.34 3.67
CA LYS A 57 -8.84 7.04 3.68
C LYS A 57 -9.52 7.88 2.61
N GLY A 58 -10.00 7.24 1.55
CA GLY A 58 -10.76 7.94 0.51
C GLY A 58 -12.05 8.47 1.12
N ALA A 59 -12.41 9.72 0.82
CA ALA A 59 -13.78 10.15 1.02
C ALA A 59 -14.68 9.23 0.17
N THR A 60 -15.59 8.49 0.80
CA THR A 60 -16.60 7.73 0.07
C THR A 60 -17.39 8.71 -0.78
N ILE A 61 -17.22 8.67 -2.11
CA ILE A 61 -18.16 9.31 -3.02
C ILE A 61 -19.35 8.36 -3.05
N ILE A 62 -20.42 8.76 -2.36
CA ILE A 62 -21.72 8.07 -2.32
C ILE A 62 -22.49 8.42 -3.59
#